data_AF-A0A1F6AXH6-F1
#
_entry.id   AF-A0A1F6AXH6-F1
#
_cell.length_a   1.000
_cell.length_b   1.000
_cell.length_c   1.000
_cell.angle_alpha   90.00
_cell.angle_beta   90.00
_cell.angle_gamma   90.00
#
_symmetry.space_group_name_H-M   'P 1'
#
loop_
_entity.id
_entity.type
_entity.pdbx_description
1 polymer ?
#
loop_
_entity_poly.entity_id
_entity_poly.type
_entity_poly.pdbx_seq_one_letter_code
_entity_poly.pdbx_strand_id
1 'polypeptide(L)'
;MLEWCTEEGLTELEKAETLSLLDAYITTDEHLQRLQGFWDWTFKESDGEGPRTSHVGEAWYEEAVAGITDANLDQMYDSFRKRMIPLRGRVAQSPADRDPRWGRENAHQLLELAGIPARAEDVLSWAQENRIALEGALTSLGHQLVPGTTTWQEAWNRLSVTERSPEELLAWYTEEITRMVDRLQEVGLVPPVPPNGRWELAYATVERTRYFPKGFMTFPGYADKEKMVHVYLPHPASGEDVMRELAFDAGLFASHEVGAHAYQQWLKTKLPEFLTMVNVMYSLGYEGHAFSSEIEAFRAGALPQTSEGLFAMLRGRLQRAARAELALTYHLSRGLEQHREDAPEVIRRFTGMTDAAVLATLVDEYAINAGMSRETAQNDAFRGIENPWWLLCYYLGAGMAESYLQMAEKNGLTRPQAMQRWLERSGGLIPGHIQAYLEGWVDDWRDVPVLLPDPGITLWEEWKGEQRK
;
A
#
# COMPACT_ATOMS: atom_id res chain seq x y z
N MET A 1 -19.91 23.55 -20.01
CA MET A 1 -18.85 23.85 -19.02
C MET A 1 -18.65 25.35 -18.85
N LEU A 2 -18.21 26.09 -19.87
CA LEU A 2 -18.04 27.55 -19.77
C LEU A 2 -19.35 28.33 -19.52
N GLU A 3 -20.51 27.82 -19.94
CA GLU A 3 -21.83 28.41 -19.62
C GLU A 3 -22.35 28.06 -18.22
N TRP A 4 -21.68 27.14 -17.50
CA TRP A 4 -22.10 26.71 -16.16
C TRP A 4 -21.32 27.42 -15.04
N CYS A 5 -20.16 28.00 -15.36
CA CYS A 5 -19.30 28.74 -14.42
C CYS A 5 -19.81 30.17 -14.10
N THR A 6 -20.97 30.57 -14.63
CA THR A 6 -21.53 31.93 -14.49
C THR A 6 -22.66 32.05 -13.48
N GLU A 7 -23.24 30.96 -12.97
CA GLU A 7 -24.45 31.04 -12.14
C GLU A 7 -24.23 30.80 -10.64
N GLU A 8 -23.14 30.17 -10.19
CA GLU A 8 -22.90 29.94 -8.76
C GLU A 8 -21.52 30.39 -8.28
N GLY A 9 -21.50 31.54 -7.61
CA GLY A 9 -20.76 31.77 -6.36
C GLY A 9 -19.22 31.74 -6.32
N LEU A 10 -18.51 31.30 -7.35
CA LEU A 10 -17.04 31.31 -7.32
C LEU A 10 -16.50 32.72 -7.55
N THR A 11 -15.56 33.15 -6.71
CA THR A 11 -14.77 34.35 -6.98
C THR A 11 -13.92 34.15 -8.25
N GLU A 12 -13.61 35.23 -8.96
CA GLU A 12 -12.77 35.16 -10.17
C GLU A 12 -11.39 34.52 -9.92
N LEU A 13 -10.89 34.58 -8.68
CA LEU A 13 -9.68 33.90 -8.24
C LEU A 13 -9.87 32.38 -8.17
N GLU A 14 -10.96 31.90 -7.59
CA GLU A 14 -11.28 30.47 -7.49
C GLU A 14 -11.56 29.85 -8.87
N LYS A 15 -12.16 30.61 -9.79
CA LYS A 15 -12.32 30.20 -11.19
C LYS A 15 -10.97 30.06 -11.88
N ALA A 16 -10.08 31.04 -11.71
CA ALA A 16 -8.75 31.01 -12.29
C ALA A 16 -7.87 29.89 -11.70
N GLU A 17 -7.96 29.63 -10.39
CA GLU A 17 -7.24 28.54 -9.72
C GLU A 17 -7.79 27.16 -10.12
N THR A 18 -9.11 27.00 -10.23
CA THR A 18 -9.73 25.73 -10.67
C THR A 18 -9.43 25.44 -12.13
N LEU A 19 -9.51 26.44 -13.01
CA LEU A 19 -9.12 26.30 -14.42
C LEU A 19 -7.62 26.07 -14.58
N SER A 20 -6.77 26.71 -13.76
CA SER A 20 -5.31 26.48 -13.72
C SER A 20 -4.96 25.08 -13.21
N LEU A 21 -5.68 24.55 -12.21
CA LEU A 21 -5.51 23.18 -11.72
C LEU A 21 -5.95 22.14 -12.75
N LEU A 22 -7.03 22.40 -13.49
CA LEU A 22 -7.48 21.57 -14.60
C LEU A 22 -6.51 21.63 -15.80
N ASP A 23 -6.02 22.82 -16.19
CA ASP A 23 -4.98 23.00 -17.22
C ASP A 23 -3.63 22.35 -16.81
N ALA A 24 -3.30 22.37 -15.52
CA ALA A 24 -2.07 21.75 -15.00
C ALA A 24 -2.13 20.21 -14.95
N TYR A 25 -3.34 19.63 -14.87
CA TYR A 25 -3.55 18.18 -14.81
C TYR A 25 -3.85 17.54 -16.16
N ILE A 26 -4.52 18.27 -17.04
CA ILE A 26 -4.90 17.79 -18.37
C ILE A 26 -3.80 18.24 -19.34
N THR A 27 -2.74 17.44 -19.48
CA THR A 27 -1.71 17.77 -20.47
C THR A 27 -2.20 17.63 -21.90
N THR A 28 -3.26 16.83 -22.13
CA THR A 28 -3.92 16.60 -23.42
C THR A 28 -5.36 16.08 -23.23
N ASP A 29 -6.25 16.33 -24.21
CA ASP A 29 -7.60 15.71 -24.29
C ASP A 29 -7.56 14.17 -24.27
N GLU A 30 -6.43 13.57 -24.65
CA GLU A 30 -6.21 12.13 -24.69
C GLU A 30 -6.19 11.50 -23.28
N HIS A 31 -5.60 12.18 -22.28
CA HIS A 31 -5.58 11.67 -20.91
C HIS A 31 -6.98 11.58 -20.29
N LEU A 32 -7.86 12.55 -20.59
CA LEU A 32 -9.26 12.53 -20.14
C LEU A 32 -10.04 11.36 -20.76
N GLN A 33 -9.83 11.09 -22.05
CA GLN A 33 -10.48 9.97 -22.73
C GLN A 33 -10.02 8.63 -22.17
N ARG A 34 -8.73 8.48 -21.86
CA ARG A 34 -8.17 7.28 -21.24
C ARG A 34 -8.72 7.05 -19.82
N LEU A 35 -8.77 8.10 -18.99
CA LEU A 35 -9.35 8.02 -17.65
C LEU A 35 -10.84 7.64 -17.69
N GLN A 36 -11.61 8.24 -18.61
CA GLN A 36 -13.01 7.89 -18.83
C GLN A 36 -13.16 6.43 -19.30
N GLY A 37 -12.28 5.94 -20.18
CA GLY A 37 -12.30 4.55 -20.64
C GLY A 37 -12.04 3.53 -19.53
N PHE A 38 -11.04 3.79 -18.68
CA PHE A 38 -10.78 2.99 -17.47
C PHE A 38 -12.00 2.98 -16.53
N TRP A 39 -12.63 4.14 -16.35
CA TRP A 39 -13.79 4.30 -15.49
C TRP A 39 -15.03 3.57 -16.02
N ASP A 40 -15.34 3.74 -17.31
CA ASP A 40 -16.42 3.03 -17.96
C ASP A 40 -16.22 1.51 -17.83
N TRP A 41 -14.99 1.01 -17.99
CA TRP A 41 -14.73 -0.41 -17.74
C TRP A 41 -15.01 -0.81 -16.27
N THR A 42 -14.47 -0.08 -15.30
CA THR A 42 -14.59 -0.42 -13.87
C THR A 42 -16.05 -0.42 -13.40
N PHE A 43 -16.91 0.45 -13.97
CA PHE A 43 -18.23 0.74 -13.43
C PHE A 43 -19.42 0.46 -14.36
N LYS A 44 -19.23 0.11 -15.64
CA LYS A 44 -20.34 -0.03 -16.62
C LYS A 44 -20.77 -1.48 -16.90
N GLU A 45 -20.02 -2.50 -16.45
CA GLU A 45 -20.40 -3.93 -16.65
C GLU A 45 -21.13 -4.58 -15.45
N SER A 46 -22.19 -3.97 -14.90
CA SER A 46 -23.10 -4.70 -13.98
C SER A 46 -24.56 -4.77 -14.41
N ASP A 47 -24.87 -4.37 -15.65
CA ASP A 47 -26.23 -4.48 -16.18
C ASP A 47 -26.41 -5.86 -16.85
N GLY A 48 -26.52 -6.91 -16.02
CA GLY A 48 -26.75 -8.27 -16.50
C GLY A 48 -27.15 -9.25 -15.38
N GLU A 49 -28.44 -9.25 -15.02
CA GLU A 49 -29.22 -10.33 -14.39
C GLU A 49 -28.85 -10.88 -12.97
N GLY A 50 -29.23 -10.13 -11.91
CA GLY A 50 -29.86 -10.55 -10.61
C GLY A 50 -29.27 -11.68 -9.69
N PRO A 51 -29.77 -11.88 -8.43
CA PRO A 51 -31.01 -11.34 -7.84
C PRO A 51 -30.93 -10.73 -6.41
N ARG A 52 -31.86 -9.78 -6.19
CA ARG A 52 -32.61 -9.38 -4.96
C ARG A 52 -31.85 -9.06 -3.66
N THR A 53 -31.85 -7.78 -3.28
CA THR A 53 -31.69 -7.34 -1.89
C THR A 53 -32.87 -6.46 -1.46
N SER A 54 -33.49 -6.85 -0.34
CA SER A 54 -34.53 -6.11 0.38
C SER A 54 -33.96 -4.93 1.16
N HIS A 55 -34.78 -3.89 1.30
CA HIS A 55 -34.58 -2.64 2.04
C HIS A 55 -33.97 -2.81 3.44
N VAL A 56 -33.15 -1.81 3.84
CA VAL A 56 -33.27 -0.98 5.07
C VAL A 56 -32.03 -0.07 5.16
N GLY A 57 -32.24 1.25 5.34
CA GLY A 57 -31.21 2.18 5.84
C GLY A 57 -31.17 3.58 5.22
N GLU A 58 -32.29 4.29 5.12
CA GLU A 58 -32.39 5.59 4.41
C GLU A 58 -32.50 6.84 5.33
N ALA A 59 -32.28 6.74 6.64
CA ALA A 59 -32.61 7.85 7.55
C ALA A 59 -31.43 8.70 8.08
N TRP A 60 -30.26 8.67 7.44
CA TRP A 60 -29.12 9.55 7.77
C TRP A 60 -28.57 10.31 6.54
N TYR A 61 -29.26 10.21 5.39
CA TYR A 61 -28.76 10.67 4.08
C TYR A 61 -29.21 12.08 3.69
N GLU A 62 -30.30 12.61 4.26
CA GLU A 62 -30.91 13.85 3.73
C GLU A 62 -30.34 15.16 4.30
N GLU A 63 -29.57 15.13 5.40
CA GLU A 63 -29.04 16.37 6.01
C GLU A 63 -27.61 16.75 5.60
N ALA A 64 -26.90 15.91 4.85
CA ALA A 64 -25.55 16.21 4.33
C ALA A 64 -25.53 16.72 2.88
N VAL A 65 -26.69 16.76 2.19
CA VAL A 65 -26.82 16.93 0.73
C VAL A 65 -27.17 18.37 0.31
N ALA A 66 -27.15 19.36 1.21
CA ALA A 66 -27.62 20.71 0.87
C ALA A 66 -26.55 21.68 0.30
N GLY A 67 -25.46 21.20 -0.33
CA GLY A 67 -24.40 22.14 -0.75
C GLY A 67 -23.38 21.71 -1.79
N ILE A 68 -23.61 20.65 -2.58
CA ILE A 68 -22.76 20.29 -3.72
C ILE A 68 -23.70 19.92 -4.87
N THR A 69 -23.33 20.20 -6.11
CA THR A 69 -24.08 19.72 -7.28
C THR A 69 -23.18 18.86 -8.16
N ASP A 70 -23.62 17.75 -8.70
CA ASP A 70 -23.91 16.46 -8.02
C ASP A 70 -24.15 15.39 -9.10
N ALA A 71 -24.53 15.73 -10.34
CA ALA A 71 -25.03 14.72 -11.26
C ALA A 71 -24.05 13.60 -11.66
N ASN A 72 -22.74 13.86 -11.80
CA ASN A 72 -21.74 12.82 -12.10
C ASN A 72 -20.99 12.33 -10.85
N LEU A 73 -20.72 13.22 -9.90
CA LEU A 73 -20.06 12.88 -8.63
C LEU A 73 -20.96 12.00 -7.76
N ASP A 74 -22.26 12.27 -7.70
CA ASP A 74 -23.22 11.38 -7.08
C ASP A 74 -23.35 10.09 -7.86
N GLN A 75 -23.49 10.10 -9.19
CA GLN A 75 -23.63 8.83 -9.92
C GLN A 75 -22.42 7.90 -9.72
N MET A 76 -21.22 8.47 -9.60
CA MET A 76 -19.96 7.75 -9.42
C MET A 76 -19.73 7.31 -7.96
N TYR A 77 -19.96 8.20 -6.98
CA TYR A 77 -19.88 7.87 -5.56
C TYR A 77 -20.97 6.88 -5.18
N ASP A 78 -22.19 7.06 -5.71
CA ASP A 78 -23.31 6.16 -5.53
C ASP A 78 -23.06 4.83 -6.27
N SER A 79 -22.31 4.76 -7.38
CA SER A 79 -21.87 3.49 -8.01
C SER A 79 -20.80 2.74 -7.20
N PHE A 80 -19.77 3.43 -6.71
CA PHE A 80 -18.76 2.85 -5.81
C PHE A 80 -19.40 2.36 -4.51
N ARG A 81 -20.28 3.18 -3.92
CA ARG A 81 -21.11 2.85 -2.75
C ARG A 81 -22.04 1.67 -3.05
N LYS A 82 -22.77 1.66 -4.17
CA LYS A 82 -23.66 0.57 -4.61
C LYS A 82 -22.94 -0.73 -4.96
N ARG A 83 -21.60 -0.78 -5.06
CA ARG A 83 -20.87 -2.03 -5.28
C ARG A 83 -20.07 -2.50 -4.06
N MET A 84 -19.35 -1.59 -3.39
CA MET A 84 -18.60 -1.92 -2.17
C MET A 84 -19.50 -2.12 -0.95
N ILE A 85 -20.59 -1.35 -0.80
CA ILE A 85 -21.56 -1.58 0.29
C ILE A 85 -22.32 -2.88 0.08
N PRO A 86 -22.71 -3.31 -1.13
CA PRO A 86 -23.24 -4.65 -1.33
C PRO A 86 -22.20 -5.77 -1.34
N LEU A 87 -20.90 -5.51 -1.48
CA LEU A 87 -19.86 -6.51 -1.24
C LEU A 87 -19.67 -6.72 0.27
N ARG A 88 -19.45 -5.63 1.04
CA ARG A 88 -19.51 -5.65 2.51
C ARG A 88 -20.86 -6.18 3.02
N GLY A 89 -21.92 -5.82 2.33
CA GLY A 89 -23.30 -6.21 2.59
C GLY A 89 -23.57 -7.65 2.21
N ARG A 90 -22.98 -8.22 1.15
CA ARG A 90 -23.05 -9.66 0.86
C ARG A 90 -22.22 -10.48 1.85
N VAL A 91 -21.12 -9.91 2.35
CA VAL A 91 -20.32 -10.47 3.45
C VAL A 91 -21.05 -10.34 4.79
N ALA A 92 -21.86 -9.30 5.01
CA ALA A 92 -22.61 -9.06 6.26
C ALA A 92 -24.06 -9.61 6.27
N GLN A 93 -24.71 -9.73 5.11
CA GLN A 93 -26.00 -10.42 4.87
C GLN A 93 -25.79 -11.90 4.62
N SER A 94 -24.54 -12.32 4.57
CA SER A 94 -24.22 -13.70 4.89
C SER A 94 -24.65 -13.91 6.34
N PRO A 95 -25.60 -14.82 6.66
CA PRO A 95 -26.04 -15.14 8.01
C PRO A 95 -24.89 -15.06 8.99
N ALA A 96 -25.12 -14.60 10.22
CA ALA A 96 -24.12 -14.53 11.27
C ALA A 96 -23.39 -15.89 11.53
N ASP A 97 -23.87 -16.97 10.89
CA ASP A 97 -23.34 -18.32 10.83
C ASP A 97 -22.52 -18.65 9.54
N ARG A 98 -22.22 -17.67 8.67
CA ARG A 98 -21.53 -17.87 7.39
C ARG A 98 -20.06 -17.46 7.47
N ASP A 99 -19.22 -18.46 7.20
CA ASP A 99 -17.77 -18.44 6.99
C ASP A 99 -17.16 -17.04 6.68
N PRO A 100 -16.32 -16.47 7.57
CA PRO A 100 -15.65 -15.17 7.40
C PRO A 100 -14.64 -15.14 6.25
N ARG A 101 -14.24 -16.30 5.71
CA ARG A 101 -13.38 -16.40 4.54
C ARG A 101 -14.16 -16.04 3.28
N TRP A 102 -13.51 -15.48 2.28
CA TRP A 102 -14.21 -14.92 1.12
C TRP A 102 -14.46 -15.94 0.02
N GLY A 103 -13.62 -16.97 -0.10
CA GLY A 103 -13.64 -17.93 -1.19
C GLY A 103 -13.01 -17.39 -2.47
N ARG A 104 -12.74 -18.32 -3.39
CA ARG A 104 -12.06 -18.09 -4.68
C ARG A 104 -12.68 -16.95 -5.50
N GLU A 105 -13.99 -17.04 -5.74
CA GLU A 105 -14.73 -16.08 -6.57
C GLU A 105 -14.60 -14.64 -6.06
N ASN A 106 -14.86 -14.41 -4.77
CA ASN A 106 -14.78 -13.07 -4.19
C ASN A 106 -13.33 -12.55 -4.12
N ALA A 107 -12.35 -13.44 -3.93
CA ALA A 107 -10.94 -13.06 -3.97
C ALA A 107 -10.50 -12.63 -5.39
N HIS A 108 -11.00 -13.31 -6.43
CA HIS A 108 -10.77 -12.90 -7.83
C HIS A 108 -11.44 -11.57 -8.15
N GLN A 109 -12.71 -11.41 -7.78
CA GLN A 109 -13.43 -10.15 -7.98
C GLN A 109 -12.77 -8.96 -7.26
N LEU A 110 -12.20 -9.18 -6.06
CA LEU A 110 -11.43 -8.13 -5.37
C LEU A 110 -10.23 -7.66 -6.21
N LEU A 111 -9.47 -8.60 -6.77
CA LEU A 111 -8.30 -8.30 -7.60
C LEU A 111 -8.72 -7.60 -8.90
N GLU A 112 -9.78 -8.08 -9.54
CA GLU A 112 -10.34 -7.44 -10.74
C GLU A 112 -10.76 -5.99 -10.47
N LEU A 113 -11.51 -5.73 -9.39
CA LEU A 113 -11.88 -4.38 -8.96
C LEU A 113 -10.67 -3.48 -8.66
N ALA A 114 -9.54 -4.08 -8.31
CA ALA A 114 -8.28 -3.38 -8.05
C ALA A 114 -7.45 -3.14 -9.32
N GLY A 115 -7.94 -3.57 -10.49
CA GLY A 115 -7.18 -3.51 -11.75
C GLY A 115 -6.04 -4.53 -11.80
N ILE A 116 -6.19 -5.69 -11.16
CA ILE A 116 -5.15 -6.73 -11.15
C ILE A 116 -5.58 -7.87 -12.09
N PRO A 117 -4.95 -8.01 -13.27
CA PRO A 117 -5.29 -9.04 -14.25
C PRO A 117 -4.67 -10.39 -13.87
N ALA A 118 -4.84 -10.82 -12.62
CA ALA A 118 -4.30 -12.07 -12.08
C ALA A 118 -5.31 -12.77 -11.17
N ARG A 119 -5.24 -14.09 -11.12
CA ARG A 119 -6.05 -14.87 -10.17
C ARG A 119 -5.42 -14.80 -8.79
N ALA A 120 -6.25 -14.94 -7.76
CA ALA A 120 -5.80 -14.93 -6.37
C ALA A 120 -4.80 -16.06 -6.05
N GLU A 121 -4.91 -17.22 -6.70
CA GLU A 121 -3.93 -18.30 -6.57
C GLU A 121 -2.58 -17.94 -7.17
N ASP A 122 -2.58 -17.19 -8.27
CA ASP A 122 -1.34 -16.77 -8.92
C ASP A 122 -0.62 -15.77 -8.00
N VAL A 123 -1.36 -14.79 -7.44
CA VAL A 123 -0.83 -13.86 -6.44
C VAL A 123 -0.32 -14.59 -5.19
N LEU A 124 -1.03 -15.62 -4.73
CA LEU A 124 -0.59 -16.45 -3.60
C LEU A 124 0.73 -17.15 -3.94
N SER A 125 0.84 -17.81 -5.11
CA SER A 125 2.09 -18.45 -5.55
C SER A 125 3.24 -17.44 -5.57
N TRP A 126 2.99 -16.26 -6.13
CA TRP A 126 3.98 -15.19 -6.19
C TRP A 126 4.45 -14.74 -4.81
N ALA A 127 3.52 -14.55 -3.88
CA ALA A 127 3.86 -14.16 -2.50
C ALA A 127 4.71 -15.22 -1.81
N GLN A 128 4.42 -16.51 -2.04
CA GLN A 128 5.19 -17.62 -1.50
C GLN A 128 6.60 -17.72 -2.09
N GLU A 129 6.72 -17.59 -3.41
CA GLU A 129 8.00 -17.59 -4.11
C GLU A 129 8.87 -16.41 -3.62
N ASN A 130 8.29 -15.21 -3.52
CA ASN A 130 8.98 -14.04 -2.99
C ASN A 130 9.37 -14.20 -1.52
N ARG A 131 8.49 -14.74 -0.66
CA ARG A 131 8.82 -15.01 0.74
C ARG A 131 10.04 -15.93 0.84
N ILE A 132 10.04 -17.05 0.11
CA ILE A 132 11.15 -18.01 0.11
C ILE A 132 12.45 -17.36 -0.38
N ALA A 133 12.39 -16.58 -1.46
CA ALA A 133 13.55 -15.87 -1.98
C ALA A 133 14.10 -14.85 -0.96
N LEU A 134 13.22 -14.08 -0.31
CA LEU A 134 13.57 -13.07 0.68
C LEU A 134 14.16 -13.71 1.94
N GLU A 135 13.62 -14.83 2.40
CA GLU A 135 14.19 -15.62 3.50
C GLU A 135 15.60 -16.11 3.18
N GLY A 136 15.83 -16.59 1.94
CA GLY A 136 17.15 -17.02 1.48
C GLY A 136 18.16 -15.86 1.45
N ALA A 137 17.75 -14.71 0.93
CA ALA A 137 18.56 -13.49 0.89
C ALA A 137 18.89 -13.00 2.31
N LEU A 138 17.88 -12.86 3.16
CA LEU A 138 18.03 -12.46 4.56
C LEU A 138 18.88 -13.43 5.37
N THR A 139 18.73 -14.73 5.15
CA THR A 139 19.54 -15.74 5.84
C THR A 139 21.00 -15.59 5.42
N SER A 140 21.26 -15.42 4.12
CA SER A 140 22.62 -15.22 3.60
C SER A 140 23.25 -13.94 4.15
N LEU A 141 22.52 -12.83 4.16
CA LEU A 141 22.99 -11.54 4.69
C LEU A 141 23.13 -11.58 6.22
N GLY A 142 22.23 -12.26 6.92
CA GLY A 142 22.29 -12.45 8.37
C GLY A 142 23.52 -13.21 8.83
N HIS A 143 23.95 -14.24 8.08
CA HIS A 143 25.22 -14.94 8.35
C HIS A 143 26.44 -14.03 8.19
N GLN A 144 26.40 -13.09 7.24
CA GLN A 144 27.49 -12.12 7.03
C GLN A 144 27.56 -11.11 8.17
N LEU A 145 26.40 -10.59 8.60
CA LEU A 145 26.30 -9.62 9.68
C LEU A 145 26.60 -10.24 11.05
N VAL A 146 26.14 -11.47 11.29
CA VAL A 146 26.28 -12.18 12.56
C VAL A 146 26.77 -13.60 12.30
N PRO A 147 28.11 -13.82 12.29
CA PRO A 147 28.69 -15.13 12.08
C PRO A 147 28.20 -16.19 13.08
N GLY A 148 27.97 -17.40 12.57
CA GLY A 148 27.51 -18.55 13.36
C GLY A 148 26.01 -18.56 13.64
N THR A 149 25.23 -17.73 12.96
CA THR A 149 23.77 -17.90 12.87
C THR A 149 23.44 -19.01 11.87
N THR A 150 22.20 -19.48 11.84
CA THR A 150 21.70 -20.46 10.84
C THR A 150 20.46 -19.98 10.10
N THR A 151 19.70 -19.07 10.71
CA THR A 151 18.50 -18.46 10.13
C THR A 151 18.59 -16.94 10.23
N TRP A 152 17.82 -16.25 9.38
CA TRP A 152 17.73 -14.80 9.46
C TRP A 152 17.10 -14.32 10.77
N GLN A 153 16.18 -15.07 11.38
CA GLN A 153 15.58 -14.71 12.67
C GLN A 153 16.63 -14.74 13.78
N GLU A 154 17.51 -15.73 13.75
CA GLU A 154 18.61 -15.82 14.72
C GLU A 154 19.58 -14.63 14.57
N ALA A 155 19.91 -14.27 13.33
CA ALA A 155 20.69 -13.07 13.04
C ALA A 155 19.99 -11.81 13.54
N TRP A 156 18.72 -11.63 13.18
CA TRP A 156 17.91 -10.49 13.62
C TRP A 156 17.96 -10.31 15.14
N ASN A 157 17.76 -11.39 15.90
CA ASN A 157 17.75 -11.37 17.38
C ASN A 157 19.14 -11.13 18.01
N ARG A 158 20.22 -11.37 17.26
CA ARG A 158 21.61 -11.20 17.73
C ARG A 158 22.30 -9.93 17.23
N LEU A 159 21.73 -9.23 16.25
CA LEU A 159 22.25 -7.94 15.80
C LEU A 159 22.37 -6.95 16.97
N SER A 160 23.44 -6.16 17.01
CA SER A 160 23.59 -5.16 18.05
C SER A 160 22.68 -3.96 17.77
N VAL A 161 21.77 -3.67 18.69
CA VAL A 161 21.01 -2.41 18.68
C VAL A 161 21.70 -1.39 19.57
N THR A 162 21.76 -0.15 19.12
CA THR A 162 22.14 0.96 19.99
C THR A 162 20.94 1.32 20.85
N GLU A 163 21.04 1.04 22.15
CA GLU A 163 20.06 1.47 23.13
C GLU A 163 20.02 3.01 23.20
N ARG A 164 18.81 3.56 23.21
CA ARG A 164 18.53 4.99 23.29
C ARG A 164 17.33 5.20 24.21
N SER A 165 17.34 6.28 25.00
CA SER A 165 16.15 6.67 25.75
C SER A 165 15.01 7.05 24.78
N PRO A 166 13.74 7.06 25.22
CA PRO A 166 12.64 7.56 24.39
C PRO A 166 12.87 8.98 23.85
N GLU A 167 13.45 9.87 24.65
CA GLU A 167 13.76 11.24 24.23
C GLU A 167 14.88 11.28 23.17
N GLU A 168 15.92 10.46 23.35
CA GLU A 168 17.02 10.32 22.39
C GLU A 168 16.54 9.69 21.07
N LEU A 169 15.62 8.72 21.13
CA LEU A 169 14.99 8.12 19.95
C LEU A 169 14.18 9.14 19.17
N LEU A 170 13.34 9.94 19.84
CA LEU A 170 12.52 10.95 19.18
C LEU A 170 13.40 12.02 18.50
N ALA A 171 14.46 12.47 19.19
CA ALA A 171 15.43 13.41 18.64
C ALA A 171 16.16 12.83 17.43
N TRP A 172 16.64 11.59 17.55
CA TRP A 172 17.32 10.88 16.45
C TRP A 172 16.41 10.71 15.22
N TYR A 173 15.16 10.26 15.40
CA TYR A 173 14.21 10.14 14.29
C TYR A 173 13.90 11.51 13.66
N THR A 174 13.80 12.57 14.46
CA THR A 174 13.56 13.92 13.93
C THR A 174 14.72 14.35 13.03
N GLU A 175 15.97 14.17 13.48
CA GLU A 175 17.16 14.48 12.69
C GLU A 175 17.27 13.60 11.42
N GLU A 176 17.00 12.31 11.56
CA GLU A 176 17.02 11.36 10.45
C GLU A 176 15.96 11.65 9.39
N ILE A 177 14.74 12.01 9.80
CA ILE A 177 13.66 12.40 8.88
C ILE A 177 14.06 13.65 8.10
N THR A 178 14.52 14.70 8.78
CA THR A 178 14.97 15.93 8.11
C THR A 178 16.08 15.62 7.10
N ARG A 179 17.11 14.89 7.53
CA ARG A 179 18.22 14.50 6.66
C ARG A 179 17.75 13.65 5.46
N MET A 180 16.80 12.74 5.67
CA MET A 180 16.29 11.88 4.62
C MET A 180 15.51 12.66 3.57
N VAL A 181 14.64 13.57 4.00
CA VAL A 181 13.88 14.45 3.08
C VAL A 181 14.82 15.25 2.20
N ASP A 182 15.87 15.87 2.78
CA ASP A 182 16.87 16.63 2.03
C ASP A 182 17.55 15.74 0.98
N ARG A 183 18.01 14.55 1.38
CA ARG A 183 18.67 13.61 0.44
C ARG A 183 17.76 13.12 -0.67
N LEU A 184 16.49 12.82 -0.36
CA LEU A 184 15.52 12.38 -1.36
C LEU A 184 15.28 13.47 -2.43
N GLN A 185 15.30 14.75 -2.03
CA GLN A 185 15.24 15.87 -2.96
C GLN A 185 16.53 16.00 -3.78
N GLU A 186 17.70 15.89 -3.14
CA GLU A 186 19.01 15.98 -3.79
C GLU A 186 19.18 14.93 -4.90
N VAL A 187 18.73 13.70 -4.66
CA VAL A 187 18.78 12.61 -5.64
C VAL A 187 17.61 12.59 -6.61
N GLY A 188 16.68 13.55 -6.49
CA GLY A 188 15.53 13.71 -7.39
C GLY A 188 14.47 12.62 -7.28
N LEU A 189 14.32 11.99 -6.12
CA LEU A 189 13.23 11.02 -5.87
C LEU A 189 11.91 11.69 -5.51
N VAL A 190 11.98 12.85 -4.86
CA VAL A 190 10.82 13.63 -4.43
C VAL A 190 10.98 15.08 -4.88
N PRO A 191 9.87 15.80 -5.17
CA PRO A 191 9.95 17.23 -5.45
C PRO A 191 10.30 18.02 -4.18
N PRO A 192 10.58 19.33 -4.28
CA PRO A 192 10.72 20.18 -3.10
C PRO A 192 9.49 20.11 -2.18
N VAL A 193 9.68 20.15 -0.85
CA VAL A 193 8.58 20.22 0.12
C VAL A 193 7.73 21.46 -0.21
N PRO A 194 6.40 21.33 -0.35
CA PRO A 194 5.52 22.48 -0.58
C PRO A 194 5.64 23.53 0.54
N PRO A 195 5.42 24.84 0.28
CA PRO A 195 5.63 25.90 1.27
C PRO A 195 4.85 25.72 2.60
N ASN A 196 3.71 25.03 2.55
CA ASN A 196 2.88 24.69 3.71
C ASN A 196 3.00 23.21 4.15
N GLY A 197 3.85 22.41 3.49
CA GLY A 197 4.11 21.03 3.90
C GLY A 197 4.85 21.00 5.22
N ARG A 198 4.21 20.47 6.27
CA ARG A 198 4.78 20.35 7.61
C ARG A 198 4.54 18.95 8.15
N TRP A 199 5.43 18.51 9.03
CA TRP A 199 5.28 17.27 9.76
C TRP A 199 5.65 17.46 11.23
N GLU A 200 5.03 16.64 12.08
CA GLU A 200 5.34 16.52 13.50
C GLU A 200 5.55 15.05 13.86
N LEU A 201 6.47 14.79 14.78
CA LEU A 201 6.78 13.45 15.25
C LEU A 201 6.35 13.29 16.71
N ALA A 202 5.66 12.19 17.01
CA ALA A 202 5.28 11.84 18.36
C ALA A 202 5.31 10.32 18.55
N TYR A 203 5.23 9.87 19.81
CA TYR A 203 4.91 8.48 20.09
C TYR A 203 3.40 8.24 20.01
N ALA A 204 3.02 7.11 19.42
CA ALA A 204 1.71 6.53 19.58
C ALA A 204 1.46 6.16 21.05
N THR A 205 0.20 5.99 21.45
CA THR A 205 -0.10 5.33 22.72
C THR A 205 0.30 3.85 22.65
N VAL A 206 0.51 3.21 23.81
CA VAL A 206 0.76 1.75 23.89
C VAL A 206 -0.38 0.97 23.21
N GLU A 207 -1.63 1.40 23.44
CA GLU A 207 -2.80 0.79 22.80
C GLU A 207 -2.76 0.92 21.27
N ARG A 208 -2.49 2.10 20.72
CA ARG A 208 -2.37 2.29 19.26
C ARG A 208 -1.21 1.49 18.67
N THR A 209 -0.11 1.34 19.42
CA THR A 209 1.05 0.55 18.98
C THR A 209 0.70 -0.92 18.74
N ARG A 210 -0.27 -1.48 19.47
CA ARG A 210 -0.73 -2.87 19.25
C ARG A 210 -1.35 -3.06 17.86
N TYR A 211 -1.98 -2.02 17.31
CA TYR A 211 -2.57 -2.03 15.98
C TYR A 211 -1.58 -1.57 14.89
N PHE A 212 -0.62 -0.72 15.26
CA PHE A 212 0.37 -0.14 14.35
C PHE A 212 1.80 -0.33 14.92
N PRO A 213 2.31 -1.58 14.94
CA PRO A 213 3.58 -1.90 15.59
C PRO A 213 4.80 -1.30 14.88
N LYS A 214 4.62 -0.80 13.67
CA LYS A 214 5.65 -0.17 12.83
C LYS A 214 5.53 1.36 12.79
N GLY A 215 4.54 1.93 13.47
CA GLY A 215 4.17 3.34 13.34
C GLY A 215 3.07 3.57 12.31
N PHE A 216 2.60 4.81 12.23
CA PHE A 216 1.59 5.26 11.28
C PHE A 216 1.62 6.78 11.17
N MET A 217 1.01 7.31 10.11
CA MET A 217 0.79 8.74 9.93
C MET A 217 -0.70 9.08 10.00
N THR A 218 -1.02 10.24 10.55
CA THR A 218 -2.31 10.90 10.39
C THR A 218 -2.12 12.18 9.59
N PHE A 219 -3.12 12.52 8.80
CA PHE A 219 -3.08 13.65 7.89
C PHE A 219 -4.40 14.40 7.94
N PRO A 220 -4.40 15.68 7.53
CA PRO A 220 -5.59 16.49 7.63
C PRO A 220 -6.54 16.16 6.46
N GLY A 221 -7.80 16.56 6.60
CA GLY A 221 -8.84 16.33 5.59
C GLY A 221 -8.46 16.94 4.22
N TYR A 222 -9.12 16.49 3.14
CA TYR A 222 -8.80 16.94 1.79
C TYR A 222 -8.88 18.48 1.63
N ALA A 223 -9.86 19.12 2.25
CA ALA A 223 -10.07 20.57 2.21
C ALA A 223 -9.12 21.40 3.10
N ASP A 224 -8.27 20.75 3.91
CA ASP A 224 -7.42 21.45 4.86
C ASP A 224 -6.18 22.05 4.19
N LYS A 225 -6.00 23.36 4.36
CA LYS A 225 -4.91 24.14 3.77
C LYS A 225 -3.63 24.10 4.59
N GLU A 226 -3.68 23.67 5.86
CA GLU A 226 -2.51 23.69 6.75
C GLU A 226 -1.49 22.59 6.43
N LYS A 227 -1.91 21.54 5.70
CA LYS A 227 -1.04 20.45 5.19
C LYS A 227 -0.06 19.87 6.23
N MET A 228 -0.43 19.89 7.51
CA MET A 228 0.36 19.32 8.59
C MET A 228 0.06 17.83 8.72
N VAL A 229 1.09 16.98 8.61
CA VAL A 229 0.98 15.54 8.91
C VAL A 229 1.57 15.25 10.29
N HIS A 230 0.97 14.32 11.03
CA HIS A 230 1.54 13.82 12.27
C HIS A 230 2.00 12.39 12.06
N VAL A 231 3.28 12.16 12.31
CA VAL A 231 3.95 10.86 12.21
C VAL A 231 4.09 10.29 13.61
N TYR A 232 3.59 9.07 13.80
CA TYR A 232 3.60 8.40 15.09
C TYR A 232 4.54 7.21 15.06
N LEU A 233 5.59 7.27 15.88
CA LEU A 233 6.43 6.13 16.19
C LEU A 233 5.69 5.17 17.14
N PRO A 234 5.91 3.86 17.04
CA PRO A 234 5.41 2.94 18.05
C PRO A 234 6.00 3.26 19.43
N HIS A 235 5.23 3.07 20.50
CA HIS A 235 5.67 3.44 21.85
C HIS A 235 6.77 2.47 22.34
N PRO A 236 7.91 2.98 22.84
CA PRO A 236 9.00 2.19 23.42
C PRO A 236 8.60 1.18 24.51
N ALA A 237 7.52 1.45 25.24
CA ALA A 237 7.04 0.62 26.34
C ALA A 237 6.22 -0.59 25.86
N SER A 238 5.97 -0.72 24.55
CA SER A 238 5.14 -1.78 23.98
C SER A 238 5.86 -3.13 23.84
N GLY A 239 7.18 -3.18 24.00
CA GLY A 239 7.94 -4.43 24.03
C GLY A 239 9.34 -4.32 23.42
N GLU A 240 10.17 -5.33 23.69
CA GLU A 240 11.54 -5.41 23.17
C GLU A 240 11.58 -5.50 21.64
N ASP A 241 10.64 -6.24 21.03
CA ASP A 241 10.49 -6.32 19.57
C ASP A 241 10.31 -4.93 18.96
N VAL A 242 9.44 -4.09 19.55
CA VAL A 242 9.17 -2.73 19.06
C VAL A 242 10.42 -1.85 19.17
N MET A 243 11.14 -1.94 20.29
CA MET A 243 12.38 -1.19 20.47
C MET A 243 13.46 -1.58 19.47
N ARG A 244 13.53 -2.87 19.13
CA ARG A 244 14.47 -3.38 18.13
C ARG A 244 14.16 -2.86 16.74
N GLU A 245 12.88 -2.81 16.37
CA GLU A 245 12.41 -2.21 15.11
C GLU A 245 12.79 -0.74 15.01
N LEU A 246 12.50 0.03 16.07
CA LEU A 246 12.85 1.45 16.13
C LEU A 246 14.36 1.70 15.97
N ALA A 247 15.20 0.82 16.50
CA ALA A 247 16.65 1.03 16.51
C ALA A 247 17.33 0.82 15.15
N PHE A 248 16.72 0.05 14.23
CA PHE A 248 17.33 -0.29 12.93
C PHE A 248 16.74 0.49 11.75
N ASP A 249 15.51 0.99 11.88
CA ASP A 249 14.67 1.27 10.71
C ASP A 249 14.41 2.77 10.47
N ALA A 250 15.12 3.69 11.15
CA ALA A 250 14.76 5.11 11.12
C ALA A 250 14.81 5.75 9.72
N GLY A 251 15.84 5.44 8.92
CA GLY A 251 15.95 5.98 7.55
C GLY A 251 14.88 5.44 6.60
N LEU A 252 14.61 4.13 6.67
CA LEU A 252 13.58 3.47 5.87
C LEU A 252 12.18 3.96 6.27
N PHE A 253 11.90 4.01 7.57
CA PHE A 253 10.68 4.63 8.10
C PHE A 253 10.53 6.08 7.65
N ALA A 254 11.60 6.89 7.70
CA ALA A 254 11.58 8.26 7.22
C ALA A 254 11.27 8.35 5.72
N SER A 255 11.90 7.49 4.90
CA SER A 255 11.65 7.42 3.46
C SER A 255 10.21 7.01 3.15
N HIS A 256 9.64 6.10 3.94
CA HIS A 256 8.29 5.60 3.76
C HIS A 256 7.22 6.62 4.19
N GLU A 257 7.29 7.06 5.45
CA GLU A 257 6.24 7.89 6.05
C GLU A 257 6.34 9.35 5.60
N VAL A 258 7.53 9.94 5.62
CA VAL A 258 7.69 11.37 5.25
C VAL A 258 8.12 11.52 3.81
N GLY A 259 9.08 10.72 3.35
CA GLY A 259 9.56 10.72 1.96
C GLY A 259 8.50 10.33 0.94
N ALA A 260 7.53 9.48 1.31
CA ALA A 260 6.41 9.13 0.46
C ALA A 260 5.08 9.62 1.03
N HIS A 261 4.56 9.02 2.10
CA HIS A 261 3.19 9.29 2.54
C HIS A 261 2.88 10.77 2.80
N ALA A 262 3.77 11.51 3.46
CA ALA A 262 3.58 12.94 3.66
C ALA A 262 3.50 13.70 2.33
N TYR A 263 4.39 13.40 1.37
CA TYR A 263 4.34 13.97 0.02
C TYR A 263 3.04 13.65 -0.71
N GLN A 264 2.59 12.39 -0.63
CA GLN A 264 1.31 11.98 -1.21
C GLN A 264 0.17 12.83 -0.63
N GLN A 265 0.16 13.06 0.68
CA GLN A 265 -0.84 13.90 1.35
C GLN A 265 -0.70 15.39 1.04
N TRP A 266 0.51 15.92 0.94
CA TRP A 266 0.73 17.33 0.58
C TRP A 266 0.35 17.62 -0.87
N LEU A 267 0.44 16.61 -1.74
CA LEU A 267 0.16 16.72 -3.17
C LEU A 267 -1.21 16.17 -3.56
N LYS A 268 -1.98 15.53 -2.66
CA LYS A 268 -3.28 14.92 -2.97
C LYS A 268 -4.31 15.90 -3.54
N THR A 269 -4.26 17.17 -3.13
CA THR A 269 -5.16 18.24 -3.60
C THR A 269 -5.07 18.52 -5.09
N LYS A 270 -4.09 17.91 -5.76
CA LYS A 270 -3.97 17.92 -7.20
C LYS A 270 -4.91 16.92 -7.91
N LEU A 271 -5.40 15.90 -7.21
CA LEU A 271 -6.40 14.96 -7.70
C LEU A 271 -7.79 15.34 -7.18
N PRO A 272 -8.87 15.12 -7.94
CA PRO A 272 -10.23 15.18 -7.41
C PRO A 272 -10.38 14.40 -6.09
N GLU A 273 -11.08 14.98 -5.11
CA GLU A 273 -11.20 14.44 -3.75
C GLU A 273 -11.57 12.95 -3.74
N PHE A 274 -12.53 12.54 -4.57
CA PHE A 274 -13.00 11.15 -4.62
C PHE A 274 -11.91 10.15 -5.04
N LEU A 275 -10.90 10.54 -5.82
CA LEU A 275 -9.74 9.70 -6.16
C LEU A 275 -8.74 9.58 -5.01
N THR A 276 -8.84 10.48 -4.04
CA THR A 276 -8.01 10.51 -2.83
C THR A 276 -8.71 9.91 -1.61
N MET A 277 -10.00 9.58 -1.75
CA MET A 277 -10.82 9.00 -0.70
C MET A 277 -10.89 7.48 -0.84
N VAL A 278 -10.54 6.79 0.26
CA VAL A 278 -10.71 5.36 0.59
C VAL A 278 -11.38 4.51 -0.50
N ASN A 279 -10.62 4.24 -1.57
CA ASN A 279 -10.91 3.21 -2.54
C ASN A 279 -9.79 2.15 -2.47
N VAL A 280 -10.12 0.91 -2.83
CA VAL A 280 -9.17 -0.18 -3.07
C VAL A 280 -7.99 0.36 -3.87
N MET A 281 -8.23 0.95 -5.05
CA MET A 281 -7.17 1.52 -5.89
C MET A 281 -6.27 2.57 -5.21
N TYR A 282 -6.84 3.43 -4.37
CA TYR A 282 -6.06 4.43 -3.62
C TYR A 282 -4.99 3.77 -2.77
N SER A 283 -5.30 2.67 -2.08
CA SER A 283 -4.34 2.05 -1.16
C SER A 283 -3.20 1.34 -1.90
N LEU A 284 -3.42 0.86 -3.12
CA LEU A 284 -2.34 0.29 -3.96
C LEU A 284 -1.33 1.36 -4.38
N GLY A 285 -1.82 2.50 -4.87
CA GLY A 285 -0.95 3.62 -5.22
C GLY A 285 -0.22 4.13 -3.97
N TYR A 286 -1.00 4.43 -2.92
CA TYR A 286 -0.51 4.97 -1.66
C TYR A 286 0.62 4.12 -1.07
N GLU A 287 0.36 2.84 -0.81
CA GLU A 287 1.35 1.94 -0.20
C GLU A 287 2.43 1.49 -1.20
N GLY A 288 2.07 1.30 -2.47
CA GLY A 288 2.98 0.84 -3.50
C GLY A 288 4.10 1.84 -3.80
N HIS A 289 3.75 3.13 -3.87
CA HIS A 289 4.74 4.19 -4.02
C HIS A 289 5.64 4.28 -2.78
N ALA A 290 5.09 4.20 -1.57
CA ALA A 290 5.88 4.27 -0.34
C ALA A 290 6.88 3.12 -0.22
N PHE A 291 6.45 1.88 -0.46
CA PHE A 291 7.33 0.70 -0.44
C PHE A 291 8.42 0.72 -1.53
N SER A 292 8.10 1.29 -2.69
CA SER A 292 9.06 1.39 -3.79
C SER A 292 10.06 2.52 -3.55
N SER A 293 9.62 3.60 -2.88
CA SER A 293 10.49 4.69 -2.46
C SER A 293 11.64 4.21 -1.57
N GLU A 294 11.41 3.22 -0.69
CA GLU A 294 12.47 2.63 0.14
C GLU A 294 13.62 2.05 -0.70
N ILE A 295 13.30 1.23 -1.72
CA ILE A 295 14.31 0.64 -2.59
C ILE A 295 15.02 1.71 -3.40
N GLU A 296 14.27 2.64 -3.97
CA GLU A 296 14.85 3.65 -4.84
C GLU A 296 15.71 4.64 -4.03
N ALA A 297 15.32 4.96 -2.80
CA ALA A 297 16.13 5.72 -1.86
C ALA A 297 17.43 4.99 -1.51
N PHE A 298 17.39 3.66 -1.38
CA PHE A 298 18.60 2.87 -1.22
C PHE A 298 19.44 2.91 -2.50
N ARG A 299 18.92 2.55 -3.67
CA ARG A 299 19.66 2.55 -4.94
C ARG A 299 20.29 3.91 -5.28
N ALA A 300 19.59 4.99 -4.99
CA ALA A 300 20.06 6.35 -5.25
C ALA A 300 21.09 6.85 -4.21
N GLY A 301 21.36 6.08 -3.15
CA GLY A 301 22.29 6.47 -2.08
C GLY A 301 21.74 7.49 -1.08
N ALA A 302 20.43 7.76 -1.08
CA ALA A 302 19.79 8.58 -0.06
C ALA A 302 19.81 7.87 1.30
N LEU A 303 19.50 6.58 1.30
CA LEU A 303 19.68 5.70 2.46
C LEU A 303 21.13 5.22 2.58
N PRO A 304 21.65 5.04 3.81
CA PRO A 304 22.97 4.43 4.02
C PRO A 304 23.08 3.08 3.31
N GLN A 305 24.10 2.96 2.45
CA GLN A 305 24.43 1.73 1.73
C GLN A 305 25.17 0.76 2.65
N THR A 306 24.46 0.19 3.62
CA THR A 306 25.02 -0.78 4.58
C THR A 306 24.28 -2.11 4.51
N SER A 307 24.98 -3.18 4.90
CA SER A 307 24.40 -4.52 5.00
C SER A 307 23.22 -4.56 5.98
N GLU A 308 23.29 -3.80 7.08
CA GLU A 308 22.19 -3.67 8.05
C GLU A 308 20.97 -2.96 7.45
N GLY A 309 21.19 -1.89 6.67
CA GLY A 309 20.11 -1.18 5.98
C GLY A 309 19.43 -2.08 4.94
N LEU A 310 20.21 -2.81 4.16
CA LEU A 310 19.69 -3.80 3.22
C LEU A 310 18.93 -4.92 3.94
N PHE A 311 19.45 -5.41 5.07
CA PHE A 311 18.78 -6.43 5.88
C PHE A 311 17.42 -5.93 6.40
N ALA A 312 17.35 -4.71 6.94
CA ALA A 312 16.11 -4.11 7.43
C ALA A 312 15.06 -3.99 6.31
N MET A 313 15.47 -3.49 5.14
CA MET A 313 14.59 -3.32 3.98
C MET A 313 14.06 -4.67 3.45
N LEU A 314 14.93 -5.67 3.29
CA LEU A 314 14.52 -7.01 2.85
C LEU A 314 13.57 -7.66 3.87
N ARG A 315 13.77 -7.42 5.17
CA ARG A 315 12.87 -7.90 6.22
C ARG A 315 11.51 -7.19 6.14
N GLY A 316 11.49 -5.89 5.91
CA GLY A 316 10.26 -5.14 5.64
C GLY A 316 9.45 -5.79 4.53
N ARG A 317 10.09 -6.13 3.41
CA ARG A 317 9.47 -6.82 2.26
C ARG A 317 9.00 -8.23 2.57
N LEU A 318 9.80 -9.01 3.30
CA LEU A 318 9.42 -10.34 3.75
C LEU A 318 8.10 -10.32 4.53
N GLN A 319 7.94 -9.34 5.44
CA GLN A 319 6.71 -9.17 6.21
C GLN A 319 5.49 -8.92 5.31
N ARG A 320 5.63 -8.16 4.21
CA ARG A 320 4.51 -7.85 3.31
C ARG A 320 4.17 -9.02 2.39
N ALA A 321 5.17 -9.78 1.94
CA ALA A 321 4.92 -11.05 1.25
C ALA A 321 4.18 -12.04 2.17
N ALA A 322 4.60 -12.16 3.42
CA ALA A 322 3.95 -13.02 4.42
C ALA A 322 2.51 -12.56 4.74
N ARG A 323 2.23 -11.25 4.75
CA ARG A 323 0.87 -10.70 4.86
C ARG A 323 -0.04 -11.13 3.71
N ALA A 324 0.46 -11.05 2.47
CA ALA A 324 -0.29 -11.47 1.29
C ALA A 324 -0.56 -12.98 1.32
N GLU A 325 0.44 -13.79 1.69
CA GLU A 325 0.30 -15.24 1.86
C GLU A 325 -0.76 -15.58 2.92
N LEU A 326 -0.70 -14.96 4.10
CA LEU A 326 -1.68 -15.12 5.17
C LEU A 326 -3.11 -14.83 4.68
N ALA A 327 -3.31 -13.64 4.10
CA ALA A 327 -4.63 -13.19 3.66
C ALA A 327 -5.23 -14.14 2.62
N LEU A 328 -4.48 -14.42 1.54
CA LEU A 328 -4.99 -15.23 0.44
C LEU A 328 -5.18 -16.68 0.86
N THR A 329 -4.27 -17.26 1.65
CA THR A 329 -4.44 -18.63 2.14
C THR A 329 -5.68 -18.75 3.02
N TYR A 330 -5.92 -17.78 3.91
CA TYR A 330 -7.13 -17.74 4.72
C TYR A 330 -8.39 -17.69 3.85
N HIS A 331 -8.50 -16.68 2.98
CA HIS A 331 -9.72 -16.47 2.19
C HIS A 331 -9.98 -17.57 1.15
N LEU A 332 -8.92 -18.14 0.55
CA LEU A 332 -9.04 -19.21 -0.45
C LEU A 332 -9.29 -20.59 0.17
N SER A 333 -9.10 -20.77 1.48
CA SER A 333 -9.39 -22.04 2.17
C SER A 333 -10.89 -22.32 2.36
N ARG A 334 -11.77 -21.37 2.02
CA ARG A 334 -13.23 -21.56 2.07
C ARG A 334 -13.70 -22.60 1.06
N GLY A 335 -14.57 -23.51 1.51
CA GLY A 335 -15.27 -24.44 0.62
C GLY A 335 -14.39 -25.54 0.01
N LEU A 336 -13.20 -25.78 0.58
CA LEU A 336 -12.24 -26.77 0.07
C LEU A 336 -12.80 -28.19 -0.05
N GLU A 337 -13.77 -28.55 0.78
CA GLU A 337 -14.42 -29.86 0.72
C GLU A 337 -15.10 -30.12 -0.64
N GLN A 338 -15.54 -29.07 -1.33
CA GLN A 338 -16.23 -29.14 -2.63
C GLN A 338 -15.28 -29.09 -3.83
N HIS A 339 -14.05 -28.58 -3.66
CA HIS A 339 -13.11 -28.32 -4.76
C HIS A 339 -11.68 -28.84 -4.46
N ARG A 340 -11.59 -29.92 -3.67
CA ARG A 340 -10.31 -30.43 -3.12
C ARG A 340 -9.26 -30.75 -4.18
N GLU A 341 -9.67 -31.22 -5.35
CA GLU A 341 -8.76 -31.62 -6.43
C GLU A 341 -8.11 -30.41 -7.13
N ASP A 342 -8.80 -29.25 -7.14
CA ASP A 342 -8.38 -28.03 -7.84
C ASP A 342 -7.72 -27.00 -6.90
N ALA A 343 -7.53 -27.34 -5.63
CA ALA A 343 -6.95 -26.45 -4.63
C ALA A 343 -5.41 -26.60 -4.60
N PRO A 344 -4.66 -25.48 -4.57
CA PRO A 344 -3.21 -25.49 -4.30
C PRO A 344 -2.85 -26.33 -3.06
N GLU A 345 -1.70 -27.01 -3.09
CA GLU A 345 -1.26 -27.89 -1.99
C GLU A 345 -1.23 -27.20 -0.62
N VAL A 346 -0.76 -25.94 -0.58
CA VAL A 346 -0.74 -25.14 0.65
C VAL A 346 -2.14 -24.95 1.25
N ILE A 347 -3.18 -24.93 0.42
CA ILE A 347 -4.55 -24.74 0.86
C ILE A 347 -5.17 -26.09 1.27
N ARG A 348 -4.86 -27.18 0.57
CA ARG A 348 -5.43 -28.52 0.83
C ARG A 348 -5.19 -29.05 2.24
N ARG A 349 -4.12 -28.62 2.91
CA ARG A 349 -3.84 -29.03 4.30
C ARG A 349 -4.87 -28.54 5.33
N PHE A 350 -5.69 -27.55 4.98
CA PHE A 350 -6.74 -27.02 5.86
C PHE A 350 -8.09 -27.74 5.72
N THR A 351 -8.16 -28.79 4.89
CA THR A 351 -9.38 -29.58 4.70
C THR A 351 -9.86 -30.17 6.03
N GLY A 352 -11.14 -29.94 6.38
CA GLY A 352 -11.76 -30.44 7.62
C GLY A 352 -11.42 -29.65 8.89
N MET A 353 -10.68 -28.54 8.77
CA MET A 353 -10.43 -27.63 9.89
C MET A 353 -11.54 -26.59 10.04
N THR A 354 -11.80 -26.15 11.27
CA THR A 354 -12.70 -25.02 11.54
C THR A 354 -12.01 -23.70 11.18
N ASP A 355 -12.78 -22.64 10.92
CA ASP A 355 -12.23 -21.31 10.58
C ASP A 355 -11.27 -20.79 11.65
N ALA A 356 -11.61 -21.02 12.93
CA ALA A 356 -10.77 -20.67 14.07
C ALA A 356 -9.46 -21.46 14.09
N ALA A 357 -9.49 -22.76 13.73
CA ALA A 357 -8.30 -23.60 13.67
C ALA A 357 -7.40 -23.21 12.48
N VAL A 358 -7.98 -22.91 11.33
CA VAL A 358 -7.26 -22.39 10.16
C VAL A 358 -6.59 -21.07 10.52
N LEU A 359 -7.35 -20.12 11.08
CA LEU A 359 -6.82 -18.82 11.49
C LEU A 359 -5.68 -18.96 12.50
N ALA A 360 -5.85 -19.76 13.55
CA ALA A 360 -4.82 -19.96 14.57
C ALA A 360 -3.53 -20.52 13.97
N THR A 361 -3.64 -21.52 13.08
CA THR A 361 -2.48 -22.12 12.39
C THR A 361 -1.78 -21.09 11.51
N LEU A 362 -2.54 -20.34 10.71
CA LEU A 362 -1.97 -19.32 9.84
C LEU A 362 -1.34 -18.16 10.60
N VAL A 363 -1.88 -17.77 11.76
CA VAL A 363 -1.26 -16.77 12.65
C VAL A 363 0.09 -17.25 13.18
N ASP A 364 0.19 -18.51 13.58
CA ASP A 364 1.46 -19.08 14.06
C ASP A 364 2.51 -19.12 12.94
N GLU A 365 2.11 -19.52 11.73
CA GLU A 365 2.98 -19.51 10.55
C GLU A 365 3.36 -18.09 10.14
N TYR A 366 2.42 -17.14 10.17
CA TYR A 366 2.69 -15.74 9.87
C TYR A 366 3.69 -15.14 10.86
N ALA A 367 3.56 -15.43 12.16
CA ALA A 367 4.51 -14.97 13.17
C ALA A 367 5.95 -15.43 12.86
N ILE A 368 6.11 -16.70 12.46
CA ILE A 368 7.42 -17.28 12.10
C ILE A 368 7.95 -16.64 10.81
N ASN A 369 7.13 -16.61 9.77
CA ASN A 369 7.50 -16.16 8.42
C ASN A 369 7.81 -14.66 8.39
N ALA A 370 7.13 -13.86 9.19
CA ALA A 370 7.34 -12.42 9.28
C ALA A 370 8.35 -12.01 10.39
N GLY A 371 8.82 -12.99 11.19
CA GLY A 371 9.72 -12.81 12.34
C GLY A 371 9.23 -11.73 13.29
N MET A 372 8.04 -11.95 13.82
CA MET A 372 7.42 -11.11 14.84
C MET A 372 6.80 -11.99 15.94
N SER A 373 6.56 -11.42 17.12
CA SER A 373 5.85 -12.12 18.17
C SER A 373 4.44 -12.56 17.73
N ARG A 374 3.99 -13.68 18.28
CA ARG A 374 2.65 -14.24 18.00
C ARG A 374 1.53 -13.22 18.29
N GLU A 375 1.67 -12.43 19.36
CA GLU A 375 0.70 -11.38 19.69
C GLU A 375 0.61 -10.31 18.59
N THR A 376 1.77 -9.85 18.09
CA THR A 376 1.83 -8.88 16.99
C THR A 376 1.23 -9.45 15.71
N ALA A 377 1.59 -10.69 15.37
CA ALA A 377 1.05 -11.40 14.21
C ALA A 377 -0.47 -11.56 14.30
N GLN A 378 -0.99 -11.89 15.48
CA GLN A 378 -2.41 -12.03 15.75
C GLN A 378 -3.14 -10.70 15.54
N ASN A 379 -2.65 -9.60 16.13
CA ASN A 379 -3.29 -8.29 16.00
C ASN A 379 -3.31 -7.78 14.55
N ASP A 380 -2.20 -7.97 13.81
CA ASP A 380 -2.10 -7.57 12.41
C ASP A 380 -2.98 -8.45 11.50
N ALA A 381 -3.02 -9.76 11.75
CA ALA A 381 -3.88 -10.71 11.05
C ALA A 381 -5.36 -10.38 11.22
N PHE A 382 -5.82 -10.08 12.45
CA PHE A 382 -7.22 -9.75 12.70
C PHE A 382 -7.68 -8.51 11.92
N ARG A 383 -6.86 -7.45 11.89
CA ARG A 383 -7.16 -6.25 11.10
C ARG A 383 -7.27 -6.57 9.60
N GLY A 384 -6.41 -7.47 9.16
CA GLY A 384 -6.26 -7.85 7.78
C GLY A 384 -7.28 -8.84 7.26
N ILE A 385 -7.84 -9.70 8.09
CA ILE A 385 -8.68 -10.81 7.63
C ILE A 385 -10.14 -10.39 7.41
N GLU A 386 -10.64 -9.41 8.16
CA GLU A 386 -11.96 -8.84 7.88
C GLU A 386 -11.94 -7.97 6.61
N ASN A 387 -10.77 -7.46 6.26
CA ASN A 387 -10.55 -6.68 5.05
C ASN A 387 -9.16 -7.01 4.46
N PRO A 388 -9.03 -8.13 3.69
CA PRO A 388 -7.76 -8.63 3.11
C PRO A 388 -7.01 -7.56 2.35
N TRP A 389 -7.73 -6.56 1.86
CA TRP A 389 -7.16 -5.40 1.22
C TRP A 389 -6.05 -4.71 2.02
N TRP A 390 -6.22 -4.56 3.34
CA TRP A 390 -5.22 -3.96 4.22
C TRP A 390 -3.90 -4.73 4.28
N LEU A 391 -3.91 -6.03 3.98
CA LEU A 391 -2.70 -6.85 3.93
C LEU A 391 -2.10 -6.90 2.53
N LEU A 392 -2.94 -6.87 1.50
CA LEU A 392 -2.56 -7.05 0.11
C LEU A 392 -1.99 -5.78 -0.53
N CYS A 393 -2.47 -4.60 -0.14
CA CYS A 393 -2.16 -3.34 -0.82
C CYS A 393 -0.65 -3.03 -0.87
N TYR A 394 0.10 -3.35 0.19
CA TYR A 394 1.55 -3.15 0.22
C TYR A 394 2.28 -4.00 -0.84
N TYR A 395 1.99 -5.30 -0.83
CA TYR A 395 2.67 -6.28 -1.69
C TYR A 395 2.32 -6.05 -3.17
N LEU A 396 1.02 -5.93 -3.45
CA LEU A 396 0.53 -5.71 -4.80
C LEU A 396 0.89 -4.32 -5.32
N GLY A 397 0.79 -3.29 -4.47
CA GLY A 397 1.16 -1.93 -4.81
C GLY A 397 2.62 -1.81 -5.18
N ALA A 398 3.52 -2.46 -4.42
CA ALA A 398 4.95 -2.48 -4.73
C ALA A 398 5.24 -3.18 -6.06
N GLY A 399 4.56 -4.29 -6.36
CA GLY A 399 4.67 -4.98 -7.65
C GLY A 399 4.24 -4.09 -8.82
N MET A 400 3.14 -3.35 -8.67
CA MET A 400 2.66 -2.41 -9.70
C MET A 400 3.56 -1.19 -9.88
N ALA A 401 4.13 -0.70 -8.79
CA ALA A 401 5.11 0.38 -8.81
C ALA A 401 6.36 -0.05 -9.58
N GLU A 402 6.87 -1.26 -9.36
CA GLU A 402 7.99 -1.80 -10.15
C GLU A 402 7.65 -1.86 -11.65
N SER A 403 6.44 -2.29 -12.01
CA SER A 403 5.98 -2.30 -13.41
C SER A 403 5.98 -0.91 -14.02
N TYR A 404 5.49 0.09 -13.29
CA TYR A 404 5.54 1.49 -13.69
C TYR A 404 6.97 1.97 -13.92
N LEU A 405 7.88 1.67 -12.98
CA LEU A 405 9.28 2.08 -13.05
C LEU A 405 9.99 1.46 -14.26
N GLN A 406 9.79 0.17 -14.53
CA GLN A 406 10.36 -0.47 -15.71
C GLN A 406 9.81 0.10 -17.02
N MET A 407 8.53 0.49 -17.05
CA MET A 407 7.94 1.16 -18.22
C MET A 407 8.50 2.57 -18.39
N ALA A 408 8.71 3.30 -17.31
CA ALA A 408 9.33 4.62 -17.35
C ALA A 408 10.75 4.55 -17.93
N GLU A 409 11.54 3.55 -17.53
CA GLU A 409 12.88 3.31 -18.08
C GLU A 409 12.86 3.03 -19.59
N LYS A 410 11.91 2.20 -20.05
CA LYS A 410 11.72 1.95 -21.49
C LYS A 410 11.31 3.20 -22.27
N ASN A 411 10.69 4.17 -21.59
CA ASN A 411 10.27 5.45 -22.15
C ASN A 411 11.26 6.59 -21.84
N GLY A 412 12.49 6.27 -21.45
CA GLY A 412 13.60 7.23 -21.33
C GLY A 412 13.62 8.05 -20.05
N LEU A 413 12.84 7.68 -19.02
CA LEU A 413 12.94 8.25 -17.69
C LEU A 413 13.81 7.37 -16.79
N THR A 414 14.65 7.99 -15.98
CA THR A 414 15.30 7.29 -14.86
C THR A 414 14.27 6.96 -13.78
N ARG A 415 14.53 5.95 -12.94
CA ARG A 415 13.64 5.61 -11.81
C ARG A 415 13.36 6.79 -10.87
N PRO A 416 14.35 7.63 -10.46
CA PRO A 416 14.05 8.83 -9.66
C PRO A 416 13.11 9.80 -10.37
N GLN A 417 13.34 10.08 -11.66
CA GLN A 417 12.44 10.94 -12.44
C GLN A 417 11.02 10.37 -12.54
N ALA A 418 10.89 9.04 -12.65
CA ALA A 418 9.60 8.36 -12.68
C ALA A 418 8.86 8.48 -11.33
N MET A 419 9.53 8.25 -10.21
CA MET A 419 8.96 8.42 -8.86
C MET A 419 8.49 9.86 -8.63
N GLN A 420 9.34 10.83 -8.93
CA GLN A 420 8.99 12.25 -8.82
C GLN A 420 7.78 12.60 -9.72
N ARG A 421 7.78 12.14 -10.98
CA ARG A 421 6.67 12.36 -11.91
C ARG A 421 5.37 11.77 -11.39
N TRP A 422 5.41 10.58 -10.80
CA TRP A 422 4.22 9.95 -10.21
C TRP A 422 3.64 10.78 -9.05
N LEU A 423 4.47 11.30 -8.15
CA LEU A 423 4.04 12.26 -7.11
C LEU A 423 3.48 13.54 -7.71
N GLU A 424 4.12 14.09 -8.73
CA GLU A 424 3.69 15.34 -9.34
C GLU A 424 2.34 15.22 -10.06
N ARG A 425 2.07 14.06 -10.67
CA ARG A 425 0.91 13.76 -11.52
C ARG A 425 -0.28 13.15 -10.81
N SER A 426 -0.09 12.46 -9.70
CA SER A 426 -1.20 11.84 -8.97
C SER A 426 -1.00 11.80 -7.47
N GLY A 427 -0.01 12.54 -6.94
CA GLY A 427 0.38 12.41 -5.54
C GLY A 427 0.77 10.98 -5.19
N GLY A 428 1.20 10.15 -6.16
CA GLY A 428 1.46 8.73 -5.93
C GLY A 428 0.24 7.91 -5.51
N LEU A 429 -0.99 8.38 -5.76
CA LEU A 429 -2.23 7.73 -5.28
C LEU A 429 -2.88 6.80 -6.30
N ILE A 430 -2.52 6.93 -7.59
CA ILE A 430 -3.01 6.05 -8.66
C ILE A 430 -2.06 4.84 -8.77
N PRO A 431 -2.55 3.58 -8.83
CA PRO A 431 -1.70 2.40 -9.01
C PRO A 431 -0.75 2.52 -10.22
N GLY A 432 0.48 2.05 -10.07
CA GLY A 432 1.55 2.29 -11.07
C GLY A 432 1.20 1.82 -12.49
N HIS A 433 0.53 0.68 -12.64
CA HIS A 433 0.12 0.17 -13.95
C HIS A 433 -0.95 1.06 -14.63
N ILE A 434 -1.88 1.63 -13.86
CA ILE A 434 -2.84 2.63 -14.36
C ILE A 434 -2.10 3.92 -14.67
N GLN A 435 -1.15 4.35 -13.83
CA GLN A 435 -0.33 5.51 -14.11
C GLN A 435 0.41 5.35 -15.46
N ALA A 436 1.00 4.18 -15.75
CA ALA A 436 1.66 3.92 -17.04
C ALA A 436 0.69 4.05 -18.24
N TYR A 437 -0.55 3.57 -18.10
CA TYR A 437 -1.59 3.74 -19.10
C TYR A 437 -1.99 5.20 -19.31
N LEU A 438 -2.13 5.96 -18.21
CA LEU A 438 -2.42 7.39 -18.25
C LEU A 438 -1.28 8.20 -18.87
N GLU A 439 -0.02 7.76 -18.74
CA GLU A 439 1.14 8.38 -19.37
C GLU A 439 1.28 8.06 -20.86
N GLY A 440 0.40 7.21 -21.42
CA GLY A 440 0.47 6.84 -22.84
C GLY A 440 1.49 5.76 -23.16
N TRP A 441 2.11 5.13 -22.16
CA TRP A 441 3.18 4.13 -22.37
C TRP A 441 2.66 2.74 -22.72
N VAL A 442 1.40 2.48 -22.41
CA VAL A 442 0.66 1.28 -22.79
C VAL A 442 -0.72 1.66 -23.31
N ASP A 443 -1.27 0.82 -24.19
CA ASP A 443 -2.61 1.00 -24.76
C ASP A 443 -3.71 0.41 -23.87
N ASP A 444 -3.36 -0.54 -23.00
CA ASP A 444 -4.24 -1.16 -22.03
C ASP A 444 -3.50 -1.35 -20.70
N TRP A 445 -4.10 -0.90 -19.60
CA TRP A 445 -3.52 -1.05 -18.26
C TRP A 445 -3.49 -2.52 -17.81
N ARG A 446 -4.30 -3.39 -18.42
CA ARG A 446 -4.33 -4.85 -18.16
C ARG A 446 -3.14 -5.59 -18.75
N ASP A 447 -2.49 -5.00 -19.76
CA ASP A 447 -1.30 -5.57 -20.39
C ASP A 447 -0.03 -5.31 -19.59
N VAL A 448 -0.13 -4.50 -18.53
CA VAL A 448 0.97 -4.25 -17.61
C VAL A 448 1.12 -5.45 -16.67
N PRO A 449 2.21 -6.22 -16.76
CA PRO A 449 2.41 -7.34 -15.85
C PRO A 449 2.57 -6.80 -14.43
N VAL A 450 1.91 -7.42 -13.44
CA VAL A 450 2.27 -7.24 -12.03
C VAL A 450 3.50 -8.12 -11.78
N LEU A 451 4.66 -7.49 -11.58
CA LEU A 451 5.93 -8.18 -11.78
C LEU A 451 6.40 -9.04 -10.60
N LEU A 452 7.08 -10.13 -10.99
CA LEU A 452 8.07 -10.89 -10.23
C LEU A 452 9.41 -10.89 -11.00
N PRO A 453 10.57 -11.00 -10.32
CA PRO A 453 10.75 -11.12 -8.87
C PRO A 453 10.63 -9.78 -8.12
N ASP A 454 10.46 -9.84 -6.79
CA ASP A 454 10.47 -8.64 -5.92
C ASP A 454 11.77 -7.82 -6.16
N PRO A 455 11.68 -6.49 -6.34
CA PRO A 455 12.84 -5.65 -6.64
C PRO A 455 13.92 -5.67 -5.55
N GLY A 456 13.60 -6.01 -4.31
CA GLY A 456 14.55 -6.23 -3.22
C GLY A 456 15.46 -7.44 -3.45
N ILE A 457 14.94 -8.50 -4.08
CA ILE A 457 15.78 -9.65 -4.49
C ILE A 457 16.76 -9.23 -5.57
N THR A 458 16.31 -8.45 -6.56
CA THR A 458 17.19 -7.90 -7.59
C THR A 458 18.30 -7.06 -6.96
N LEU A 459 17.94 -6.18 -6.02
CA LEU A 459 18.90 -5.36 -5.29
C LEU A 459 19.90 -6.20 -4.47
N TRP A 460 19.46 -7.30 -3.86
CA TRP A 460 20.36 -8.23 -3.18
C TRP A 460 21.36 -8.90 -4.13
N GLU A 461 20.92 -9.32 -5.32
CA GLU A 461 21.81 -9.89 -6.33
C GLU A 461 22.84 -8.88 -6.82
N GLU A 462 22.43 -7.63 -7.04
CA GLU A 462 23.31 -6.50 -7.37
C GLU A 462 24.36 -6.29 -6.26
N TRP A 463 23.92 -6.20 -5.01
CA TRP A 463 24.78 -6.03 -3.84
C TRP A 463 25.83 -7.14 -3.72
N LYS A 464 25.43 -8.41 -3.87
CA LYS A 464 26.38 -9.54 -3.88
C LYS A 464 27.42 -9.42 -5.00
N GLY A 465 27.03 -8.89 -6.15
CA GLY A 465 27.92 -8.68 -7.28
C GLY A 465 28.99 -7.62 -6.98
N GLU A 466 28.63 -6.56 -6.27
CA GLU A 466 29.55 -5.48 -5.88
C GLU A 466 30.56 -5.92 -4.82
N GLN A 467 30.13 -6.69 -3.81
CA GLN A 467 31.01 -7.20 -2.75
C GLN A 467 32.09 -8.18 -3.26
N ARG A 468 31.96 -8.71 -4.48
CA ARG A 468 32.92 -9.63 -5.11
C ARG A 468 33.96 -8.93 -5.99
N LYS A 469 33.77 -7.64 -6.29
CA LYS A 469 34.70 -6.81 -7.05
C LYS A 469 35.67 -6.13 -6.10
#